data_AF-A0A4C1WYZ5-F1
#
_entry.id   AF-A0A4C1WYZ5-F1
#
_cell.length_a   1.000
_cell.length_b   1.000
_cell.length_c   1.000
_cell.angle_alpha   90.00
_cell.angle_beta   90.00
_cell.angle_gamma   90.00
#
_symmetry.space_group_name_H-M   'P 1'
#
loop_
_entity.id
_entity.type
_entity.pdbx_description
1 polymer ?
#
loop_
_entity_poly.entity_id
_entity_poly.type
_entity_poly.pdbx_seq_one_letter_code
_entity_poly.pdbx_strand_id
1 'polypeptide(L)'
;MSEHSIDIALVEEAFLKLSRPKACAIAGYAQLRTGRMFARERGTAVYYKRSLHRCPIITPSLINMEATGCRLAVTGHGTLVIVSVYLPSPKKLLRHDLRALLALRDAVILFDDFNCKSPRRGCSITNYNGDRFTRLEDRLRID
;
A
#
# COMPACT_ATOMS: atom_id res chain seq x y z
N MET A 1 -4.27 -18.41 1.55
CA MET A 1 -2.83 -18.11 1.44
C MET A 1 -1.97 -19.34 1.25
N SER A 2 -2.17 -20.42 2.02
CA SER A 2 -1.41 -21.67 1.89
C SER A 2 -1.64 -22.40 0.56
N GLU A 3 -2.88 -22.43 0.07
CA GLU A 3 -3.25 -23.11 -1.18
C GLU A 3 -2.51 -22.59 -2.42
N HIS A 4 -2.21 -21.29 -2.45
CA HIS A 4 -1.56 -20.62 -3.59
C HIS A 4 -0.08 -20.29 -3.32
N SER A 5 0.49 -20.80 -2.22
CA SER A 5 1.87 -20.50 -1.80
C SER A 5 2.22 -19.00 -1.83
N ILE A 6 1.31 -18.15 -1.34
CA ILE A 6 1.47 -16.70 -1.42
C ILE A 6 2.64 -16.25 -0.54
N ASP A 7 3.63 -15.55 -1.08
CA ASP A 7 4.74 -15.06 -0.27
C ASP A 7 4.38 -13.76 0.45
N ILE A 8 3.63 -12.88 -0.21
CA ILE A 8 3.24 -11.56 0.30
C ILE A 8 1.78 -11.28 -0.09
N ALA A 9 0.98 -10.81 0.86
CA ALA A 9 -0.35 -10.25 0.60
C ALA A 9 -0.44 -8.84 1.15
N LEU A 10 -1.00 -7.96 0.33
CA LEU A 10 -1.32 -6.59 0.69
C LEU A 10 -2.82 -6.49 0.92
N VAL A 11 -3.21 -5.72 1.92
CA VAL A 11 -4.61 -5.51 2.27
C VAL A 11 -4.85 -4.01 2.37
N GLU A 12 -5.53 -3.50 1.35
CA GLU A 12 -6.12 -2.18 1.33
C GLU A 12 -7.45 -2.24 2.11
N GLU A 13 -7.63 -1.36 3.10
CA GLU A 13 -8.83 -1.29 3.93
C GLU A 13 -9.04 -2.40 4.99
N ALA A 14 -8.04 -2.57 5.87
CA ALA A 14 -8.18 -3.36 7.07
C ALA A 14 -9.11 -2.67 8.10
N PHE A 15 -10.39 -3.04 8.15
CA PHE A 15 -11.37 -2.68 9.21
C PHE A 15 -11.04 -3.26 10.60
N LEU A 16 -9.76 -3.50 10.87
CA LEU A 16 -9.30 -4.23 12.03
C LEU A 16 -8.89 -3.23 13.10
N LYS A 17 -9.60 -3.22 14.23
CA LYS A 17 -9.24 -2.40 15.39
C LYS A 17 -7.78 -2.64 15.77
N LEU A 18 -6.98 -1.58 15.92
CA LEU A 18 -5.60 -1.69 16.39
C LEU A 18 -5.50 -2.38 17.76
N SER A 19 -6.53 -2.22 18.59
CA SER A 19 -6.65 -2.86 19.91
C SER A 19 -6.82 -4.39 19.88
N ARG A 20 -6.95 -4.99 18.69
CA ARG A 20 -6.99 -6.45 18.51
C ARG A 20 -5.97 -6.89 17.47
N PRO A 21 -4.65 -6.82 17.77
CA PRO A 21 -3.60 -7.16 16.81
C PRO A 21 -3.61 -8.64 16.41
N LYS A 22 -4.22 -9.52 17.21
CA LYS A 22 -4.41 -10.94 16.87
C LYS A 22 -5.64 -11.22 16.00
N ALA A 23 -6.55 -10.26 15.85
CA ALA A 23 -7.65 -10.40 14.90
C ALA A 23 -7.06 -10.34 13.49
N CYS A 24 -7.20 -11.43 12.74
CA CYS A 24 -6.60 -11.68 11.42
C CYS A 24 -5.13 -12.11 11.41
N ALA A 25 -4.63 -12.77 12.46
CA ALA A 25 -3.37 -13.50 12.36
C ALA A 25 -3.49 -14.66 11.36
N ILE A 26 -2.54 -14.76 10.42
CA ILE A 26 -2.46 -15.85 9.46
C ILE A 26 -1.26 -16.73 9.81
N ALA A 27 -1.49 -18.02 10.02
CA ALA A 27 -0.44 -18.98 10.39
C ALA A 27 0.67 -19.02 9.32
N GLY A 28 1.93 -18.95 9.75
CA GLY A 28 3.09 -18.90 8.86
C GLY A 28 3.44 -17.50 8.31
N TYR A 29 2.61 -16.49 8.60
CA TYR A 29 2.83 -15.12 8.17
C TYR A 29 3.12 -14.23 9.37
N ALA A 30 3.81 -13.13 9.09
CA ALA A 30 3.89 -11.99 10.00
C ALA A 30 3.17 -10.81 9.36
N GLN A 31 2.59 -9.98 10.21
CA GLN A 31 1.72 -8.88 9.83
C GLN A 31 2.42 -7.56 10.19
N LEU A 32 2.51 -6.67 9.22
CA LEU A 32 2.86 -5.28 9.42
C LEU A 32 1.60 -4.43 9.23
N ARG A 33 1.39 -3.45 10.11
CA ARG A 33 0.24 -2.56 10.06
C ARG A 33 0.69 -1.16 10.44
N THR A 34 0.14 -0.17 9.75
CA THR A 34 0.16 1.22 10.19
C THR A 34 -1.25 1.60 10.57
N GLY A 35 -1.45 2.10 11.79
CA GLY A 35 -2.73 2.65 12.20
C GLY A 35 -2.52 3.91 13.00
N ARG A 36 -3.42 4.88 12.84
CA ARG A 36 -3.44 6.07 13.69
C ARG A 36 -3.83 5.64 15.10
N MET A 37 -3.11 6.19 16.08
CA MET A 37 -3.17 5.81 17.48
C MET A 37 -4.55 6.08 18.15
N PHE A 38 -5.47 6.81 17.49
CA PHE A 38 -6.65 7.39 18.15
C PHE A 38 -8.00 7.29 17.43
N ALA A 39 -8.14 6.49 16.37
CA ALA A 39 -9.45 6.39 15.72
C ALA A 39 -9.76 4.98 15.21
N ARG A 40 -11.05 4.64 15.13
CA ARG A 40 -11.56 3.40 14.51
C ARG A 40 -11.34 3.50 13.00
N GLU A 41 -10.09 3.47 12.57
CA GLU A 41 -9.72 3.85 11.22
C GLU A 41 -9.36 2.62 10.40
N ARG A 42 -9.91 2.63 9.18
CA ARG A 42 -9.43 1.87 8.03
C ARG A 42 -7.90 2.10 7.94
N GLY A 43 -7.18 1.11 7.44
CA GLY A 43 -5.73 1.15 7.40
C GLY A 43 -5.21 0.11 6.43
N THR A 44 -3.93 0.15 6.11
CA THR A 44 -3.31 -0.86 5.26
C THR A 44 -2.58 -1.89 6.11
N ALA A 45 -2.46 -3.11 5.57
CA ALA A 45 -1.65 -4.15 6.19
C ALA A 45 -0.84 -4.89 5.13
N VAL A 46 0.34 -5.35 5.52
CA VAL A 46 1.18 -6.22 4.69
C VAL A 46 1.41 -7.51 5.47
N TYR A 47 1.01 -8.63 4.88
CA TYR A 47 1.33 -9.97 5.34
C TYR A 47 2.47 -10.51 4.49
N TYR A 48 3.48 -11.09 5.13
CA TYR A 48 4.55 -11.77 4.41
C TYR A 48 4.90 -13.06 5.14
N LYS A 49 5.31 -14.06 4.36
CA LYS A 49 5.74 -15.36 4.87
C LYS A 49 6.95 -15.17 5.77
N ARG A 50 6.96 -15.84 6.92
CA ARG A 50 8.02 -15.65 7.94
C ARG A 50 9.42 -16.07 7.48
N SER A 51 9.51 -16.89 6.44
CA SER A 51 10.78 -17.31 5.83
C SER A 51 11.46 -16.24 4.98
N LEU A 52 10.81 -15.12 4.69
CA LEU A 52 11.37 -14.06 3.85
C LEU A 52 12.29 -13.12 4.64
N HIS A 53 13.40 -12.70 4.02
CA HIS A 53 14.28 -11.66 4.54
C HIS A 53 13.68 -10.27 4.28
N ARG A 54 13.33 -9.57 5.36
CA ARG A 54 12.49 -8.37 5.28
C ARG A 54 12.75 -7.38 6.40
N CYS A 55 12.48 -6.11 6.13
CA CYS A 55 12.57 -5.02 7.10
C CYS A 55 11.38 -4.06 6.91
N PRO A 56 10.56 -3.77 7.94
CA PRO A 56 9.57 -2.71 7.87
C PRO A 56 10.22 -1.39 7.45
N ILE A 57 9.55 -0.58 6.61
CA ILE A 57 10.02 0.77 6.32
C ILE A 57 9.32 1.78 7.22
N ILE A 58 9.99 2.90 7.47
CA ILE A 58 9.31 4.09 8.00
C ILE A 58 8.54 4.69 6.82
N THR A 59 7.21 4.55 6.84
CA THR A 59 6.34 5.20 5.87
C THR A 59 6.51 6.73 5.97
N PRO A 60 6.62 7.47 4.85
CA PRO A 60 6.62 8.92 4.89
C PRO A 60 5.34 9.48 5.53
N SER A 61 5.38 10.72 5.99
CA SER A 61 4.16 11.41 6.43
C SER A 61 3.25 11.66 5.23
N LEU A 62 2.03 11.11 5.26
CA LEU A 62 1.03 11.26 4.21
C LEU A 62 -0.17 12.03 4.76
N ILE A 63 -0.75 12.90 3.93
CA ILE A 63 -1.85 13.78 4.36
C ILE A 63 -3.20 13.07 4.20
N ASN A 64 -3.46 12.53 3.02
CA ASN A 64 -4.76 11.96 2.65
C ASN A 64 -4.71 10.43 2.49
N MET A 65 -3.53 9.87 2.28
CA MET A 65 -3.34 8.43 2.09
C MET A 65 -2.90 7.73 3.37
N GLU A 66 -3.13 6.44 3.41
CA GLU A 66 -2.59 5.53 4.41
C GLU A 66 -1.69 4.52 3.70
N ALA A 67 -0.52 4.25 4.28
CA ALA A 67 0.43 3.34 3.66
C ALA A 67 1.18 2.50 4.69
N THR A 68 1.44 1.25 4.32
CA THR A 68 2.20 0.29 5.09
C THR A 68 3.11 -0.43 4.13
N GLY A 69 4.41 -0.45 4.40
CA GLY A 69 5.36 -1.06 3.49
C GLY A 69 6.49 -1.78 4.18
N CYS A 70 7.14 -2.67 3.44
CA CYS A 70 8.36 -3.31 3.86
C CYS A 70 9.37 -3.33 2.71
N ARG A 71 10.64 -3.38 3.10
CA ARG A 71 11.75 -3.66 2.21
C ARG A 71 12.01 -5.17 2.22
N LEU A 72 12.24 -5.71 1.05
CA LEU A 72 12.51 -7.10 0.78
C LEU A 72 13.88 -7.20 0.12
N ALA A 73 14.69 -8.15 0.61
CA ALA A 73 15.89 -8.55 -0.10
C ALA A 73 15.49 -9.61 -1.15
N VAL A 74 15.78 -9.35 -2.42
CA VAL A 74 15.50 -10.28 -3.50
C VAL A 74 16.82 -10.95 -3.89
N THR A 75 16.94 -12.27 -3.76
CA THR A 75 18.20 -12.98 -4.03
C THR A 75 18.69 -12.73 -5.46
N GLY A 76 19.95 -12.35 -5.61
CA GLY A 76 20.54 -12.01 -6.92
C GLY A 76 20.13 -10.63 -7.45
N HIS A 77 19.27 -9.91 -6.73
CA HIS A 77 18.77 -8.59 -7.07
C HIS A 77 18.96 -7.63 -5.88
N GLY A 78 18.73 -6.33 -6.10
CA GLY A 78 18.79 -5.34 -5.03
C GLY A 78 17.62 -5.46 -4.03
N THR A 79 17.44 -4.43 -3.23
CA THR A 79 16.30 -4.28 -2.35
C THR A 79 15.07 -3.76 -3.09
N LEU A 80 13.93 -4.37 -2.83
CA LEU A 80 12.63 -3.94 -3.34
C LEU A 80 11.78 -3.43 -2.18
N VAL A 81 11.11 -2.30 -2.36
CA VAL A 81 10.16 -1.77 -1.40
C VAL A 81 8.75 -2.01 -1.92
N ILE A 82 7.96 -2.75 -1.14
CA ILE A 82 6.55 -3.01 -1.43
C ILE A 82 5.71 -2.21 -0.44
N VAL A 83 4.74 -1.46 -0.95
CA VAL A 83 3.86 -0.61 -0.14
C VAL A 83 2.40 -0.88 -0.49
N SER A 84 1.59 -1.22 0.52
CA SER A 84 0.12 -1.21 0.41
C SER A 84 -0.38 0.19 0.74
N VAL A 85 -1.14 0.78 -0.17
CA VAL A 85 -1.60 2.17 -0.12
C VAL A 85 -3.11 2.23 -0.27
N TYR A 86 -3.76 3.01 0.58
CA TYR A 86 -5.19 3.24 0.53
C TYR A 86 -5.47 4.74 0.52
N LEU A 87 -6.31 5.20 -0.42
CA LEU A 87 -6.88 6.55 -0.40
C LEU A 87 -8.37 6.45 0.00
N PRO A 88 -8.73 6.80 1.25
CA PRO A 88 -10.12 6.76 1.68
C PRO A 88 -11.01 7.69 0.82
N SER A 89 -12.14 7.21 0.33
CA SER A 89 -13.17 8.08 -0.26
C SER A 89 -13.83 8.93 0.86
N PRO A 90 -14.04 10.26 0.68
CA PRO A 90 -13.90 11.06 -0.54
C PRO A 90 -12.60 11.90 -0.61
N LYS A 91 -11.49 11.45 0.00
CA LYS A 91 -10.24 12.21 0.03
C LYS A 91 -9.67 12.37 -1.39
N LYS A 92 -9.00 13.51 -1.60
CA LYS A 92 -8.38 13.85 -2.88
C LYS A 92 -6.99 13.24 -2.98
N LEU A 93 -6.69 12.63 -4.11
CA LEU A 93 -5.36 12.13 -4.44
C LEU A 93 -4.37 13.31 -4.49
N LEU A 94 -3.39 13.38 -3.59
CA LEU A 94 -2.40 14.47 -3.60
C LEU A 94 -1.11 14.06 -4.31
N ARG A 95 -0.61 14.94 -5.18
CA ARG A 95 0.72 14.77 -5.81
C ARG A 95 1.83 14.68 -4.76
N HIS A 96 1.69 15.39 -3.65
CA HIS A 96 2.65 15.37 -2.55
C HIS A 96 2.79 13.96 -1.95
N ASP A 97 1.66 13.37 -1.53
CA ASP A 97 1.62 12.03 -0.96
C ASP A 97 2.20 10.98 -1.94
N LEU A 98 1.80 11.02 -3.21
CA LEU A 98 2.31 10.09 -4.23
C LEU A 98 3.83 10.27 -4.43
N ARG A 99 4.33 11.50 -4.49
CA ARG A 99 5.77 11.76 -4.60
C ARG A 99 6.54 11.31 -3.37
N ALA A 100 5.97 11.45 -2.17
CA ALA A 100 6.62 11.01 -0.95
C ALA A 100 6.82 9.49 -0.95
N LEU A 101 5.84 8.73 -1.47
CA LEU A 101 5.94 7.29 -1.66
C LEU A 101 6.97 6.92 -2.75
N LEU A 102 6.97 7.61 -3.89
CA LEU A 102 7.92 7.35 -4.98
C LEU A 102 9.36 7.79 -4.66
N ALA A 103 9.56 8.64 -3.66
CA ALA A 103 10.88 9.09 -3.22
C ALA A 103 11.56 8.12 -2.23
N LEU A 104 10.96 6.96 -1.95
CA LEU A 104 11.63 5.90 -1.20
C LEU A 104 12.87 5.44 -2.00
N ARG A 105 14.02 5.32 -1.31
CA ARG A 105 15.38 5.19 -1.92
C ARG A 105 15.62 3.94 -2.77
N ASP A 106 14.69 3.00 -2.80
CA ASP A 106 14.81 1.70 -3.46
C ASP A 106 13.83 1.61 -4.64
N ALA A 107 13.89 0.54 -5.43
CA ALA A 107 12.81 0.24 -6.37
C ALA A 107 11.49 0.10 -5.58
N VAL A 108 10.46 0.84 -5.96
CA VAL A 108 9.17 0.86 -5.25
C VAL A 108 8.10 0.22 -6.10
N ILE A 109 7.33 -0.70 -5.50
CA ILE A 109 6.07 -1.18 -6.04
C ILE A 109 4.95 -0.75 -5.09
N LEU A 110 4.01 0.03 -5.62
CA LEU A 110 2.81 0.44 -4.91
C LEU A 110 1.67 -0.49 -5.31
N PHE A 111 1.05 -1.13 -4.32
CA PHE A 111 -0.25 -1.76 -4.49
C PHE A 111 -1.27 -0.82 -3.86
N ASP A 112 -2.20 -0.33 -4.69
CA ASP A 112 -3.09 0.74 -4.31
C ASP A 112 -4.57 0.39 -4.47
N ASP A 113 -5.37 0.91 -3.55
CA ASP A 113 -6.72 1.34 -3.84
C ASP A 113 -6.79 2.86 -3.65
N PHE A 114 -6.47 3.59 -4.73
CA PHE A 114 -6.64 5.04 -4.76
C PHE A 114 -8.10 5.50 -4.93
N ASN A 115 -9.09 4.61 -4.97
CA ASN A 115 -10.47 4.94 -5.31
C ASN A 115 -10.59 5.76 -6.62
N CYS A 116 -9.66 5.52 -7.55
CA CYS A 116 -9.58 6.20 -8.84
C CYS A 116 -10.38 5.43 -9.88
N LYS A 117 -11.30 6.12 -10.56
CA LYS A 117 -12.06 5.56 -11.67
C LYS A 117 -11.62 6.25 -12.96
N SER A 118 -11.13 5.49 -13.93
CA SER A 118 -10.86 5.98 -15.29
C SER A 118 -10.91 4.82 -16.30
N PRO A 119 -11.19 5.09 -17.59
CA PRO A 119 -11.14 4.08 -18.66
C PRO A 119 -9.78 3.39 -18.80
N ARG A 120 -8.67 4.11 -18.56
CA ARG A 120 -7.31 3.51 -18.57
C ARG A 120 -7.14 2.41 -17.51
N ARG A 121 -7.88 2.50 -16.40
CA ARG A 121 -7.93 1.50 -15.32
C ARG A 121 -9.14 0.56 -15.44
N GLY A 122 -9.77 0.48 -16.62
CA GLY A 122 -10.89 -0.43 -16.89
C GLY A 122 -12.25 0.00 -16.31
N CYS A 123 -12.39 1.23 -15.82
CA CYS A 123 -13.67 1.75 -15.33
C CYS A 123 -14.49 2.40 -16.46
N SER A 124 -15.82 2.22 -16.44
CA SER A 124 -16.73 2.86 -17.41
C SER A 124 -16.89 4.37 -17.23
N ILE A 125 -16.49 4.90 -16.07
CA ILE A 125 -16.60 6.33 -15.73
C ILE A 125 -15.26 6.87 -15.25
N THR A 126 -15.07 8.18 -15.44
CA THR A 126 -13.96 8.92 -14.87
C THR A 126 -14.42 9.71 -13.65
N ASN A 127 -13.77 9.54 -12.50
CA ASN A 127 -13.96 10.41 -11.34
C ASN A 127 -12.79 11.41 -11.19
N TYR A 128 -12.94 12.39 -10.30
CA TYR A 128 -11.92 13.43 -10.07
C TYR A 128 -10.53 12.84 -9.78
N ASN A 129 -10.46 11.83 -8.91
CA ASN A 129 -9.19 11.19 -8.56
C ASN A 129 -8.61 10.42 -9.75
N GLY A 130 -9.43 9.80 -10.59
CA GLY A 130 -8.99 9.08 -11.78
C GLY A 130 -8.41 9.99 -12.86
N ASP A 131 -9.07 11.10 -13.18
CA ASP A 131 -8.50 12.12 -14.08
C ASP A 131 -7.17 12.67 -13.51
N ARG A 132 -7.14 12.96 -12.22
CA ARG A 132 -5.93 13.45 -11.56
C ARG A 132 -4.80 12.42 -11.56
N PHE A 133 -5.11 11.15 -11.33
CA PHE A 133 -4.13 10.07 -11.31
C PHE A 133 -3.50 9.89 -12.68
N THR A 134 -4.30 9.82 -13.74
CA THR A 134 -3.80 9.71 -15.13
C THR A 134 -2.85 10.84 -15.50
N ARG A 135 -3.16 12.09 -15.12
CA ARG A 135 -2.24 13.22 -15.34
C ARG A 135 -0.96 13.12 -14.52
N LEU A 136 -1.01 12.46 -13.36
CA LEU A 136 0.17 12.26 -12.52
C LEU A 136 1.03 11.11 -13.04
N GLU A 137 0.45 10.01 -13.50
CA GLU A 137 1.13 8.90 -14.18
C GLU A 137 1.96 9.44 -15.35
N ASP A 138 1.32 10.16 -16.28
CA ASP A 138 1.99 10.70 -17.48
C ASP A 138 3.17 11.64 -17.11
N ARG A 139 3.04 12.39 -16.01
CA ARG A 139 4.06 13.35 -15.55
C ARG A 139 5.19 12.73 -14.76
N LEU A 140 4.90 11.65 -14.04
CA LEU A 140 5.84 10.98 -13.15
C LEU A 140 6.47 9.76 -13.84
N ARG A 141 6.00 9.38 -15.05
CA ARG A 141 6.45 8.20 -15.79
C ARG A 141 6.34 6.95 -14.93
N ILE A 142 5.17 6.79 -14.32
CA ILE A 142 4.80 5.58 -13.59
C ILE A 142 4.21 4.64 -14.63
N ASP A 143 4.80 3.45 -14.73
CA ASP A 143 4.37 2.38 -15.63
C ASP A 143 3.35 1.46 -14.97
#